data_AF-F4BUL5-F1
#
_entry.id   AF-F4BUL5-F1
#
_cell.length_a   1.000
_cell.length_b   1.000
_cell.length_c   1.000
_cell.angle_alpha   90.00
_cell.angle_beta   90.00
_cell.angle_gamma   90.00
#
_symmetry.space_group_name_H-M   'P 1'
#
loop_
_entity.id
_entity.type
_entity.pdbx_description
1 polymer ?
#
loop_
_entity_poly.entity_id
_entity_poly.type
_entity_poly.pdbx_seq_one_letter_code
_entity_poly.pdbx_strand_id
1 'polypeptide(L)'
;MPRSLDITRRQAPVFRPEKLTVTQEGLKEIATFADGVGPYKMYIEANPELVQWAHDDGLQVHTWTMRADSLPEKYSDFTEELNQFYFVYGVDGLFTDFTDRAVAFLQSAN
;
A
#
# COMPACT_ATOMS: atom_id res chain seq x y z
N MET A 1 15.35 -39.38 19.72
CA MET A 1 15.84 -38.23 18.94
C MET A 1 15.75 -38.54 17.46
N PRO A 2 15.42 -37.59 16.57
CA PRO A 2 14.33 -36.61 16.63
C PRO A 2 13.23 -36.94 15.58
N ARG A 3 11.99 -36.47 15.82
CA ARG A 3 10.92 -36.47 14.81
C ARG A 3 11.36 -35.57 13.65
N SER A 4 11.37 -36.11 12.43
CA SER A 4 11.45 -35.33 11.21
C SER A 4 10.22 -34.42 11.17
N LEU A 5 10.42 -33.13 11.42
CA LEU A 5 9.47 -32.10 11.02
C LEU A 5 9.41 -32.16 9.49
N ASP A 6 8.32 -32.70 8.96
CA ASP A 6 8.02 -32.63 7.55
C ASP A 6 7.69 -31.16 7.24
N ILE A 7 8.72 -30.43 6.84
CA ILE A 7 8.68 -29.05 6.38
C ILE A 7 8.05 -28.97 4.98
N THR A 8 7.04 -29.80 4.70
CA THR A 8 6.35 -29.85 3.41
C THR A 8 5.99 -28.41 3.06
N ARG A 9 6.70 -27.90 2.04
CA ARG A 9 6.59 -26.54 1.50
C ARG A 9 5.16 -26.06 1.69
N ARG A 10 4.95 -25.00 2.47
CA ARG A 10 3.79 -24.15 2.22
C ARG A 10 3.94 -23.74 0.77
N GLN A 11 3.15 -24.36 -0.11
CA GLN A 11 3.16 -24.05 -1.52
C GLN A 11 2.82 -22.57 -1.59
N ALA A 12 3.75 -21.75 -2.09
CA ALA A 12 3.47 -20.34 -2.30
C ALA A 12 2.17 -20.26 -3.12
N PRO A 13 1.20 -19.43 -2.71
CA PRO A 13 -0.06 -19.33 -3.42
C PRO A 13 0.21 -19.04 -4.89
N VAL A 14 -0.46 -19.81 -5.76
CA VAL A 14 -0.32 -19.67 -7.20
C VAL A 14 -0.96 -18.35 -7.59
N PHE A 15 -0.13 -17.37 -7.98
CA PHE A 15 -0.59 -16.08 -8.48
C PHE A 15 -1.59 -16.28 -9.62
N ARG A 16 -2.85 -15.86 -9.39
CA ARG A 16 -3.97 -15.96 -10.33
C ARG A 16 -4.36 -14.57 -10.83
N PRO A 17 -3.91 -14.16 -12.04
CA PRO A 17 -4.14 -12.83 -12.56
C PRO A 17 -5.62 -12.52 -12.86
N GLU A 18 -6.48 -13.54 -12.96
CA GLU A 18 -7.93 -13.36 -13.13
C GLU A 18 -8.68 -12.83 -11.90
N LYS A 19 -8.04 -12.81 -10.71
CA LYS A 19 -8.55 -12.10 -9.54
C LYS A 19 -7.86 -10.73 -9.48
N LEU A 20 -8.61 -9.63 -9.60
CA LEU A 20 -8.05 -8.32 -9.28
C LEU A 20 -7.46 -8.37 -7.85
N THR A 21 -6.19 -8.08 -7.70
CA THR A 21 -5.48 -8.07 -6.41
C THR A 21 -5.92 -6.92 -5.49
N VAL A 22 -6.77 -6.02 -5.99
CA VAL A 22 -7.33 -4.85 -5.28
C VAL A 22 -8.78 -5.09 -4.81
N THR A 23 -9.11 -6.32 -4.43
CA THR A 23 -10.35 -6.65 -3.70
C THR A 23 -10.01 -7.12 -2.29
N GLN A 24 -11.00 -7.12 -1.40
CA GLN A 24 -10.84 -7.62 -0.03
C GLN A 24 -10.34 -9.08 -0.01
N GLU A 25 -10.88 -9.96 -0.83
CA GLU A 25 -10.43 -11.36 -0.90
C GLU A 25 -9.02 -11.50 -1.47
N GLY A 26 -8.65 -10.62 -2.41
CA GLY A 26 -7.30 -10.56 -2.97
C GLY A 26 -6.27 -10.18 -1.91
N LEU A 27 -6.58 -9.15 -1.11
CA LEU A 27 -5.74 -8.71 0.01
C LEU A 27 -5.57 -9.82 1.06
N LYS A 28 -6.65 -10.52 1.41
CA LYS A 28 -6.60 -11.66 2.32
C LYS A 28 -5.72 -12.80 1.82
N GLU A 29 -5.73 -13.06 0.50
CA GLU A 29 -4.82 -14.04 -0.10
C GLU A 29 -3.36 -13.56 -0.03
N ILE A 30 -3.12 -12.27 -0.28
CA ILE A 30 -1.78 -11.66 -0.19
C ILE A 30 -1.21 -11.71 1.23
N ALA A 31 -2.03 -11.46 2.25
CA ALA A 31 -1.65 -11.51 3.66
C ALA A 31 -1.12 -12.88 4.11
N THR A 32 -1.33 -13.95 3.32
CA THR A 32 -0.75 -15.27 3.63
C THR A 32 0.75 -15.37 3.36
N PHE A 33 1.32 -14.43 2.58
CA PHE A 33 2.72 -14.47 2.16
C PHE A 33 3.45 -13.13 2.15
N ALA A 34 2.77 -12.00 2.33
CA ALA A 34 3.37 -10.67 2.35
C ALA A 34 2.96 -9.89 3.60
N ASP A 35 3.82 -8.96 4.02
CA ASP A 35 3.56 -8.05 5.16
C ASP A 35 2.99 -6.69 4.72
N GLY A 36 2.95 -6.42 3.41
CA GLY A 36 2.42 -5.17 2.88
C GLY A 36 2.17 -5.19 1.37
N VAL A 37 1.41 -4.20 0.92
CA VAL A 37 1.00 -4.00 -0.48
C VAL A 37 1.39 -2.62 -0.98
N GLY A 38 1.75 -2.55 -2.26
CA GLY A 38 2.06 -1.28 -2.93
C GLY A 38 1.18 -1.03 -4.14
N PRO A 39 -0.09 -0.63 -3.95
CA PRO A 39 -0.98 -0.32 -5.07
C PRO A 39 -0.59 1.03 -5.71
N TYR A 40 -0.81 1.13 -7.03
CA TYR A 40 -0.74 2.42 -7.71
C TYR A 40 -1.79 3.36 -7.13
N LYS A 41 -1.41 4.62 -6.87
CA LYS A 41 -2.19 5.61 -6.13
C LYS A 41 -3.65 5.77 -6.60
N MET A 42 -3.91 5.63 -7.90
CA MET A 42 -5.27 5.73 -8.46
C MET A 42 -6.23 4.65 -7.95
N TYR A 43 -5.74 3.47 -7.55
CA TYR A 43 -6.61 2.44 -6.96
C TYR A 43 -7.12 2.84 -5.57
N ILE A 44 -6.28 3.52 -4.79
CA ILE A 44 -6.67 4.05 -3.48
C ILE A 44 -7.65 5.22 -3.67
N GLU A 45 -7.39 6.10 -4.64
CA GLU A 45 -8.29 7.24 -4.91
C GLU A 45 -9.68 6.77 -5.40
N ALA A 46 -9.72 5.71 -6.21
CA ALA A 46 -10.97 5.13 -6.69
C ALA A 46 -11.75 4.40 -5.59
N ASN A 47 -11.03 3.77 -4.65
CA ASN A 47 -11.62 3.10 -3.50
C ASN A 47 -10.73 3.21 -2.25
N PRO A 48 -10.93 4.24 -1.41
CA PRO A 48 -10.14 4.42 -0.19
C PRO A 48 -10.29 3.28 0.82
N GLU A 49 -11.40 2.52 0.79
CA GLU A 49 -11.60 1.35 1.66
C GLU A 49 -10.53 0.27 1.46
N LEU A 50 -9.83 0.27 0.32
CA LEU A 50 -8.71 -0.61 0.05
C LEU A 50 -7.63 -0.54 1.14
N VAL A 51 -7.37 0.65 1.68
CA VAL A 51 -6.38 0.82 2.75
C VAL A 51 -6.86 0.12 4.02
N GLN A 52 -8.12 0.34 4.40
CA GLN A 52 -8.72 -0.30 5.56
C GLN A 52 -8.75 -1.83 5.42
N TRP A 53 -9.13 -2.35 4.24
CA TRP A 53 -9.14 -3.80 4.00
C TRP A 53 -7.73 -4.41 4.14
N ALA A 54 -6.69 -3.71 3.69
CA ALA A 54 -5.33 -4.17 3.86
C ALA A 54 -4.94 -4.20 5.35
N HIS A 55 -5.26 -3.13 6.09
CA HIS A 55 -5.01 -3.05 7.53
C HIS A 55 -5.76 -4.12 8.33
N ASP A 56 -7.00 -4.43 7.98
CA ASP A 56 -7.81 -5.47 8.62
C ASP A 56 -7.16 -6.86 8.52
N ASP A 57 -6.42 -7.11 7.44
CA ASP A 57 -5.64 -8.34 7.22
C ASP A 57 -4.17 -8.22 7.68
N GLY A 58 -3.79 -7.12 8.34
CA GLY A 58 -2.44 -6.89 8.89
C GLY A 58 -1.38 -6.47 7.87
N LEU A 59 -1.78 -6.05 6.67
CA LEU A 59 -0.89 -5.58 5.62
C LEU A 59 -0.63 -4.08 5.74
N GLN A 60 0.65 -3.66 5.69
CA GLN A 60 1.00 -2.25 5.49
C GLN A 60 0.70 -1.80 4.06
N VAL A 61 0.39 -0.52 3.85
CA VAL A 61 0.09 0.06 2.53
C VAL A 61 1.12 1.12 2.16
N HIS A 62 1.90 0.86 1.11
CA HIS A 62 2.93 1.76 0.59
C HIS A 62 2.68 2.12 -0.89
N THR A 63 1.97 3.23 -1.15
CA THR A 63 1.59 3.57 -2.53
C THR A 63 2.73 4.16 -3.38
N TRP A 64 2.58 4.17 -4.69
CA TRP A 64 3.53 4.75 -5.63
C TRP A 64 2.82 5.41 -6.83
N THR A 65 3.43 6.32 -7.60
CA THR A 65 4.56 7.19 -7.22
C THR A 65 4.02 8.61 -7.06
N MET A 66 4.34 9.24 -5.92
CA MET A 66 3.96 10.61 -5.64
C MET A 66 4.97 11.55 -6.29
N ARG A 67 4.53 12.44 -7.18
CA ARG A 67 5.42 13.24 -8.03
C ARG A 67 5.01 14.69 -8.02
N ALA A 68 5.86 15.54 -7.43
CA ALA A 68 5.63 16.97 -7.34
C ALA A 68 5.70 17.69 -8.71
N ASP A 69 6.32 17.08 -9.71
CA ASP A 69 6.44 17.58 -11.08
C ASP A 69 5.37 17.04 -12.03
N SER A 70 4.50 16.14 -11.56
CA SER A 70 3.44 15.51 -12.34
C SER A 70 2.22 15.25 -11.44
N LEU A 71 1.69 16.33 -10.86
CA LEU A 71 0.58 16.31 -9.93
C LEU A 71 -0.75 16.02 -10.65
N PRO A 72 -1.61 15.11 -10.12
CA PRO A 72 -2.98 14.97 -10.62
C PRO A 72 -3.77 16.28 -10.49
N GLU A 73 -4.62 16.59 -11.47
CA GLU A 73 -5.39 17.85 -11.53
C GLU A 73 -6.28 18.11 -10.30
N LYS A 74 -6.61 17.07 -9.54
CA LYS A 74 -7.47 17.17 -8.34
C LYS A 74 -6.76 17.80 -7.14
N TYR A 75 -5.43 17.87 -7.15
CA TYR A 75 -4.65 18.45 -6.07
C TYR A 75 -4.07 19.80 -6.52
N SER A 76 -4.14 20.78 -5.63
CA SER A 76 -3.59 22.12 -5.85
C SER A 76 -2.07 22.15 -5.80
N ASP A 77 -1.48 21.38 -4.88
CA ASP A 77 -0.04 21.21 -4.75
C ASP A 77 0.34 19.81 -4.21
N PHE A 78 1.65 19.56 -4.15
CA PHE A 78 2.18 18.29 -3.67
C PHE A 78 1.87 18.04 -2.18
N THR A 79 1.77 19.09 -1.38
CA THR A 79 1.46 18.99 0.06
C THR A 79 0.03 18.49 0.27
N GLU A 80 -0.92 18.98 -0.52
CA GLU A 80 -2.31 18.52 -0.48
C GLU A 80 -2.42 17.05 -0.85
N GLU A 81 -1.70 16.61 -1.90
CA GLU A 81 -1.65 15.21 -2.28
C GLU A 81 -1.06 14.34 -1.14
N LEU A 82 0.05 14.75 -0.54
CA LEU A 82 0.65 14.05 0.60
C LEU A 82 -0.31 13.97 1.80
N ASN A 83 -0.99 15.07 2.13
CA ASN A 83 -1.97 15.12 3.20
C ASN A 83 -3.13 14.15 2.96
N GLN A 84 -3.65 14.12 1.72
CA GLN A 84 -4.72 13.22 1.35
C GLN A 84 -4.31 11.76 1.55
N PHE A 85 -3.10 11.37 1.11
CA PHE A 85 -2.67 9.98 1.23
C PHE A 85 -2.31 9.57 2.66
N TYR A 86 -1.50 10.37 3.36
CA TYR A 86 -1.06 10.02 4.72
C TYR A 86 -2.19 10.11 5.75
N PHE A 87 -2.99 11.17 5.72
CA PHE A 87 -3.89 11.50 6.82
C PHE A 87 -5.37 11.27 6.52
N VAL A 88 -5.78 11.27 5.25
CA VAL A 88 -7.18 11.00 4.87
C VAL A 88 -7.37 9.55 4.47
N TYR A 89 -6.53 9.02 3.57
CA TYR A 89 -6.57 7.61 3.16
C TYR A 89 -5.83 6.69 4.12
N GLY A 90 -4.87 7.21 4.88
CA GLY A 90 -4.20 6.46 5.95
C GLY A 90 -3.14 5.49 5.46
N VAL A 91 -2.43 5.78 4.36
CA VAL A 91 -1.31 4.92 3.93
C VAL A 91 -0.16 4.98 4.94
N ASP A 92 0.51 3.84 5.16
CA ASP A 92 1.66 3.74 6.07
C ASP A 92 2.93 4.41 5.51
N GLY A 93 2.96 4.61 4.20
CA GLY A 93 4.12 5.13 3.47
C GLY A 93 3.83 5.31 1.98
N LEU A 94 4.79 5.90 1.29
CA LEU A 94 4.70 6.13 -0.15
C LEU A 94 6.08 6.17 -0.79
N PHE A 95 6.12 5.89 -2.09
CA PHE A 95 7.28 6.09 -2.93
C PHE A 95 7.16 7.43 -3.64
N THR A 96 8.25 8.20 -3.60
CA THR A 96 8.36 9.51 -4.27
C THR A 96 9.79 9.77 -4.70
N ASP A 97 9.94 10.47 -5.81
CA ASP A 97 11.23 10.98 -6.29
C ASP A 97 11.62 12.30 -5.59
N PHE A 98 10.73 12.86 -4.75
CA PHE A 98 10.88 14.13 -4.02
C PHE A 98 10.93 13.88 -2.51
N THR A 99 11.84 12.99 -2.09
CA THR A 99 11.95 12.53 -0.69
C THR A 99 12.16 13.67 0.30
N ASP A 100 12.95 14.69 -0.07
CA ASP A 100 13.19 15.90 0.72
C ASP A 100 11.89 16.61 1.08
N ARG A 101 10.97 16.75 0.11
CA ARG A 101 9.67 17.40 0.30
C ARG A 101 8.73 16.57 1.15
N ALA A 102 8.66 15.26 0.92
CA ALA A 102 7.82 14.37 1.71
C ALA A 102 8.27 14.30 3.18
N VAL A 103 9.58 14.27 3.44
CA VAL A 103 10.13 14.33 4.80
C VAL A 103 9.83 15.67 5.46
N ALA A 104 10.05 16.79 4.76
CA ALA A 104 9.75 18.12 5.27
C ALA A 104 8.26 18.27 5.63
N PHE A 105 7.37 17.72 4.80
CA PHE A 105 5.93 17.69 5.07
C PHE A 105 5.61 16.96 6.37
N LEU A 106 6.07 15.71 6.54
CA LEU A 106 5.82 14.92 7.75
C LEU A 106 6.38 15.57 9.01
N GLN A 107 7.55 16.22 8.92
CA GLN A 107 8.13 16.96 10.04
C GLN A 107 7.32 18.20 10.43
N SER A 108 6.63 18.81 9.48
CA SER A 108 5.79 20.00 9.72
C SER A 108 4.39 19.67 10.25
N ALA A 109 3.94 18.43 10.08
CA ALA A 109 2.61 17.95 10.48
C ALA A 109 2.54 17.44 11.94
N ASN A 110 3.68 17.41 12.64
CA ASN A 110 3.82 16.99 14.04
C ASN A 110 3.70 18.14 15.04
#